data_AF-D2VEC3-F1
#
_entry.id   AF-D2VEC3-F1
#
_cell.length_a   1.000
_cell.length_b   1.000
_cell.length_c   1.000
_cell.angle_alpha   90.00
_cell.angle_beta   90.00
_cell.angle_gamma   90.00
#
_symmetry.space_group_name_H-M   'P 1'
#
loop_
_entity.id
_entity.type
_entity.pdbx_description
1 polymer ?
#
loop_
_entity_poly.entity_id
_entity_poly.type
_entity_poly.pdbx_seq_one_letter_code
_entity_poly.pdbx_strand_id
1 'polypeptide(L)'
;IRSALLECLQIFAYRQQFFLQEKLPKLFEIITAMLRDSQPEVRQMASITLSGFLKISSTDYSKKLIPEFQEKATKPKKTTNDKLPKESIDRHSGILGLSAVALAFPYSIPDFMPEMLVFLAKFSNDSVQSIRETVKKTFQEFIKCHSDMWQIHEMKFTEDQLRTLHDLFQTSSPSYYA
;
A
#
# COMPACT_ATOMS: atom_id res chain seq x y z
N ILE A 1 4.49 -8.83 20.60
CA ILE A 1 5.82 -9.39 20.18
C ILE A 1 6.03 -9.23 18.68
N ARG A 2 5.23 -9.84 17.79
CA ARG A 2 5.42 -9.75 16.32
C ARG A 2 5.37 -8.32 15.76
N SER A 3 4.43 -7.48 16.19
CA SER A 3 4.38 -6.07 15.76
C SER A 3 5.58 -5.25 16.26
N ALA A 4 6.02 -5.47 17.49
CA ALA A 4 7.19 -4.81 18.05
C ALA A 4 8.49 -5.17 17.31
N LEU A 5 8.60 -6.40 16.78
CA LEU A 5 9.73 -6.79 15.93
C LEU A 5 9.77 -5.98 14.63
N LEU A 6 8.61 -5.68 14.04
CA LEU A 6 8.51 -4.87 12.83
C LEU A 6 8.92 -3.41 13.09
N GLU A 7 8.49 -2.83 14.21
CA GLU A 7 8.92 -1.51 14.65
C GLU A 7 10.44 -1.44 14.90
N CYS A 8 11.00 -2.44 15.59
CA CYS A 8 12.45 -2.56 15.77
C CYS A 8 13.18 -2.71 14.43
N LEU A 9 12.60 -3.47 13.49
CA LEU A 9 13.17 -3.68 12.16
C LEU A 9 13.20 -2.38 11.36
N GLN A 10 12.15 -1.54 11.41
CA GLN A 10 12.15 -0.22 10.77
C GLN A 10 13.27 0.68 11.29
N ILE A 11 13.43 0.75 12.62
CA ILE A 11 14.48 1.58 13.26
C ILE A 11 15.87 1.08 12.89
N PHE A 12 16.07 -0.24 12.90
CA PHE A 12 17.35 -0.85 12.53
C PHE A 12 17.64 -0.66 11.03
N ALA A 13 16.62 -0.79 10.18
CA ALA A 13 16.77 -0.67 8.74
C ALA A 13 17.24 0.70 8.29
N TYR A 14 16.68 1.74 8.90
CA TYR A 14 17.10 3.11 8.64
C TYR A 14 18.55 3.37 9.10
N ARG A 15 18.93 2.85 10.27
CA ARG A 15 20.29 3.06 10.84
C ARG A 15 21.39 2.28 10.12
N GLN A 16 21.08 1.13 9.52
CA GLN A 16 22.04 0.22 8.91
C GLN A 16 21.83 0.08 7.39
N GLN A 17 21.26 1.09 6.74
CA GLN A 17 20.84 1.06 5.34
C GLN A 17 21.92 0.53 4.39
N PHE A 18 23.19 0.93 4.57
CA PHE A 18 24.31 0.48 3.73
C PHE A 18 24.65 -1.01 3.90
N PHE A 19 24.61 -1.53 5.13
CA PHE A 19 24.88 -2.94 5.42
C PHE A 19 23.70 -3.85 5.03
N LEU A 20 22.49 -3.29 4.99
CA LEU A 20 21.27 -4.03 4.73
C LEU A 20 20.96 -4.21 3.25
N GLN A 21 21.57 -3.45 2.34
CA GLN A 21 21.31 -3.57 0.89
C GLN A 21 21.40 -5.02 0.38
N GLU A 22 22.40 -5.78 0.85
CA GLU A 22 22.57 -7.19 0.47
C GLU A 22 21.51 -8.13 1.09
N LYS A 23 20.92 -7.74 2.23
CA LYS A 23 19.94 -8.54 2.99
C LYS A 23 18.50 -8.09 2.75
N LEU A 24 18.29 -6.98 2.03
CA LEU A 24 16.97 -6.43 1.72
C LEU A 24 16.02 -7.47 1.12
N PRO A 25 16.40 -8.31 0.13
CA PRO A 25 15.48 -9.29 -0.45
C PRO A 25 14.89 -10.26 0.57
N LYS A 26 15.73 -10.80 1.48
CA LYS A 26 15.27 -11.71 2.55
C LYS A 26 14.34 -11.01 3.54
N LEU A 27 14.60 -9.74 3.84
CA LEU A 27 13.72 -8.95 4.72
C LEU A 27 12.39 -8.65 4.05
N PHE A 28 12.38 -8.34 2.75
CA PHE A 28 11.16 -8.19 1.97
C PHE A 28 10.32 -9.47 1.95
N GLU A 29 10.94 -10.64 1.79
CA GLU A 29 10.25 -11.93 1.88
C GLU A 29 9.56 -12.12 3.25
N ILE A 30 10.27 -11.83 4.34
CA ILE A 30 9.73 -11.94 5.70
C ILE A 30 8.56 -10.97 5.89
N ILE A 31 8.71 -9.70 5.51
CA ILE A 31 7.66 -8.68 5.65
C ILE A 31 6.43 -9.05 4.80
N THR A 32 6.65 -9.53 3.57
CA THR A 32 5.58 -9.97 2.67
C THR A 32 4.84 -11.19 3.21
N ALA A 33 5.54 -12.10 3.90
CA ALA A 33 4.90 -13.18 4.62
C ALA A 33 4.03 -12.66 5.79
N MET A 34 4.49 -11.63 6.52
CA MET A 34 3.73 -11.01 7.62
C MET A 34 2.49 -10.25 7.14
N LEU A 35 2.40 -9.83 5.87
CA LEU A 35 1.16 -9.27 5.31
C LEU A 35 0.00 -10.27 5.29
N ARG A 36 0.28 -11.57 5.44
CA ARG A 36 -0.72 -12.65 5.46
C ARG A 36 -0.97 -13.19 6.88
N ASP A 37 -0.52 -12.49 7.91
CA ASP A 37 -0.72 -12.91 9.30
C ASP A 37 -2.21 -13.00 9.65
N SER A 38 -2.58 -13.90 10.56
CA SER A 38 -3.96 -14.01 11.05
C SER A 38 -4.40 -12.74 11.79
N GLN A 39 -3.47 -12.08 12.48
CA GLN A 39 -3.73 -10.91 13.31
C GLN A 39 -3.75 -9.63 12.45
N PRO A 40 -4.87 -8.87 12.40
CA PRO A 40 -4.97 -7.64 11.60
C PRO A 40 -3.91 -6.60 11.88
N GLU A 41 -3.55 -6.40 13.15
CA GLU A 41 -2.58 -5.42 13.61
C GLU A 41 -1.17 -5.75 13.10
N VAL A 42 -0.83 -7.04 13.00
CA VAL A 42 0.46 -7.49 12.43
C VAL A 42 0.50 -7.19 10.94
N ARG A 43 -0.60 -7.42 10.21
CA ARG A 43 -0.68 -7.11 8.77
C ARG A 43 -0.54 -5.62 8.49
N GLN A 44 -1.22 -4.77 9.27
CA GLN A 44 -1.12 -3.32 9.15
C GLN A 44 0.31 -2.84 9.43
N MET A 45 0.93 -3.31 10.52
CA MET A 45 2.32 -2.98 10.83
C MET A 45 3.29 -3.47 9.75
N ALA A 46 3.03 -4.64 9.16
CA ALA A 46 3.84 -5.16 8.05
C ALA A 46 3.75 -4.27 6.80
N SER A 47 2.59 -3.69 6.50
CA SER A 47 2.43 -2.72 5.40
C SER A 47 3.23 -1.45 5.64
N ILE A 48 3.16 -0.88 6.85
CA ILE A 48 3.94 0.32 7.21
C ILE A 48 5.44 0.02 7.13
N THR A 49 5.86 -1.16 7.61
CA THR A 49 7.25 -1.63 7.54
C THR A 49 7.70 -1.80 6.10
N LEU A 50 6.89 -2.43 5.26
CA LEU A 50 7.16 -2.59 3.84
C LEU A 50 7.35 -1.22 3.17
N SER A 51 6.47 -0.26 3.44
CA SER A 51 6.57 1.10 2.88
C SER A 51 7.89 1.78 3.26
N GLY A 52 8.32 1.65 4.52
CA GLY A 52 9.61 2.16 5.00
C GLY A 52 10.80 1.53 4.28
N PHE A 53 10.74 0.22 4.01
CA PHE A 53 11.77 -0.50 3.27
C PHE A 53 11.77 -0.14 1.77
N LEU A 54 10.59 0.09 1.19
CA LEU A 54 10.47 0.50 -0.21
C LEU A 54 11.08 1.89 -0.45
N LYS A 55 10.97 2.81 0.53
CA LYS A 55 11.62 4.15 0.51
C LYS A 55 13.13 4.09 0.34
N ILE A 56 13.78 3.08 0.89
CA ILE A 56 15.24 2.89 0.81
C ILE A 56 15.67 1.94 -0.32
N SER A 57 14.69 1.37 -1.05
CA SER A 57 14.92 0.49 -2.19
C SER A 57 14.84 1.26 -3.52
N SER A 58 15.17 0.60 -4.64
CA SER A 58 15.03 1.23 -5.95
C SER A 58 13.57 1.28 -6.41
N THR A 59 13.22 2.32 -7.16
CA THR A 59 11.90 2.47 -7.79
C THR A 59 11.53 1.27 -8.66
N ASP A 60 12.51 0.70 -9.38
CA ASP A 60 12.33 -0.51 -10.19
C ASP A 60 11.96 -1.74 -9.36
N TYR A 61 12.49 -1.85 -8.14
CA TYR A 61 12.14 -2.93 -7.23
C TYR A 61 10.67 -2.83 -6.80
N SER A 62 10.23 -1.64 -6.39
CA SER A 62 8.82 -1.38 -6.07
C SER A 62 7.89 -1.72 -7.26
N LYS A 63 8.28 -1.34 -8.48
CA LYS A 63 7.51 -1.64 -9.70
C LYS A 63 7.35 -3.14 -9.94
N LYS A 64 8.38 -3.95 -9.67
CA LYS A 64 8.35 -5.42 -9.85
C LYS A 64 7.40 -6.14 -8.89
N LEU A 65 7.10 -5.55 -7.73
CA LEU A 65 6.20 -6.16 -6.74
C LEU A 65 4.71 -5.92 -7.04
N ILE A 66 4.39 -4.91 -7.83
CA ILE A 66 2.99 -4.51 -8.12
C ILE A 66 2.17 -5.68 -8.70
N PRO A 67 2.64 -6.43 -9.72
CA PRO A 67 1.86 -7.53 -10.30
C PRO A 67 1.52 -8.61 -9.26
N GLU A 68 2.46 -8.96 -8.37
CA GLU A 68 2.24 -9.95 -7.33
C GLU A 68 1.14 -9.50 -6.36
N PHE A 69 1.13 -8.22 -5.97
CA PHE A 69 0.10 -7.68 -5.09
C PHE A 69 -1.26 -7.54 -5.78
N GLN A 70 -1.28 -7.17 -7.07
CA GLN A 70 -2.51 -7.12 -7.88
C GLN A 70 -3.16 -8.50 -8.03
N GLU A 71 -2.36 -9.54 -8.26
CA GLU A 71 -2.82 -10.93 -8.32
C GLU A 71 -3.46 -11.34 -6.99
N LYS A 72 -2.81 -11.03 -5.86
CA LYS A 72 -3.38 -11.34 -4.53
C LYS A 72 -4.70 -10.59 -4.28
N ALA A 73 -4.79 -9.31 -4.66
CA ALA A 73 -5.98 -8.49 -4.46
C ALA A 73 -7.20 -9.00 -5.25
N THR A 74 -6.98 -9.59 -6.44
CA THR A 74 -8.04 -10.04 -7.35
C THR A 74 -8.49 -11.48 -7.13
N LYS A 75 -7.90 -12.22 -6.18
CA LYS A 75 -8.32 -13.60 -5.89
C LYS A 75 -9.85 -13.69 -5.68
N PRO A 76 -10.52 -14.69 -6.27
CA PRO A 76 -11.98 -14.77 -6.30
C PRO A 76 -12.56 -14.94 -4.89
N LYS A 77 -13.70 -14.28 -4.65
CA LYS A 77 -14.51 -14.48 -3.44
C LYS A 77 -15.22 -15.83 -3.55
N LYS A 78 -14.88 -16.84 -2.75
CA LYS A 78 -15.72 -18.04 -2.69
C LYS A 78 -16.95 -17.77 -1.82
N THR A 79 -18.11 -17.87 -2.45
CA THR A 79 -19.47 -17.74 -1.90
C THR A 79 -19.91 -18.96 -1.09
N THR A 80 -19.01 -19.58 -0.33
CA THR A 80 -19.35 -20.75 0.49
C THR A 80 -19.21 -20.42 1.96
N ASN A 81 -20.35 -20.47 2.66
CA ASN A 81 -20.46 -20.50 4.11
C ASN A 81 -19.32 -21.34 4.73
N ASP A 82 -18.70 -20.81 5.80
CA ASP A 82 -17.73 -21.44 6.71
C ASP A 82 -16.21 -21.47 6.45
N LYS A 83 -15.65 -20.84 5.40
CA LYS A 83 -14.16 -20.68 5.27
C LYS A 83 -13.66 -19.24 5.10
N LEU A 84 -14.38 -18.30 5.71
CA LEU A 84 -14.22 -16.83 5.61
C LEU A 84 -12.83 -16.20 5.95
N PRO A 85 -11.90 -16.79 6.74
CA PRO A 85 -10.69 -16.04 7.13
C PRO A 85 -9.59 -15.95 6.06
N LYS A 86 -9.18 -17.06 5.43
CA LYS A 86 -7.90 -17.14 4.69
C LYS A 86 -7.91 -16.43 3.33
N GLU A 87 -8.98 -16.56 2.55
CA GLU A 87 -9.06 -15.91 1.23
C GLU A 87 -9.23 -14.38 1.37
N SER A 88 -9.96 -13.94 2.41
CA SER A 88 -10.05 -12.51 2.78
C SER A 88 -8.68 -11.94 3.20
N ILE A 89 -7.89 -12.72 3.95
CA ILE A 89 -6.52 -12.35 4.34
C ILE A 89 -5.62 -12.21 3.12
N ASP A 90 -5.66 -13.14 2.17
CA ASP A 90 -4.84 -13.07 0.95
C ASP A 90 -5.18 -11.82 0.12
N ARG A 91 -6.47 -11.53 -0.09
CA ARG A 91 -6.91 -10.32 -0.79
C ARG A 91 -6.46 -9.06 -0.08
N HIS A 92 -6.68 -9.00 1.23
CA HIS A 92 -6.26 -7.87 2.04
C HIS A 92 -4.74 -7.69 2.05
N SER A 93 -3.95 -8.77 2.01
CA SER A 93 -2.48 -8.70 1.90
C SER A 93 -2.02 -8.04 0.61
N GLY A 94 -2.70 -8.30 -0.51
CA GLY A 94 -2.44 -7.62 -1.79
C GLY A 94 -2.72 -6.12 -1.71
N ILE A 95 -3.87 -5.76 -1.12
CA ILE A 95 -4.23 -4.35 -0.90
C ILE A 95 -3.21 -3.65 0.00
N LEU A 96 -2.82 -4.25 1.12
CA LEU A 96 -1.80 -3.72 2.01
C LEU A 96 -0.42 -3.58 1.36
N GLY A 97 -0.06 -4.48 0.44
CA GLY A 97 1.18 -4.38 -0.35
C GLY A 97 1.15 -3.20 -1.32
N LEU A 98 0.05 -3.03 -2.06
CA LEU A 98 -0.17 -1.89 -2.94
C LEU A 98 -0.20 -0.56 -2.17
N SER A 99 -0.86 -0.53 -1.00
CA SER A 99 -0.84 0.61 -0.08
C SER A 99 0.58 0.96 0.38
N ALA A 100 1.39 -0.03 0.70
CA ALA A 100 2.78 0.19 1.09
C ALA A 100 3.60 0.83 -0.04
N VAL A 101 3.39 0.38 -1.29
CA VAL A 101 3.99 0.98 -2.49
C VAL A 101 3.52 2.41 -2.69
N ALA A 102 2.21 2.68 -2.55
CA ALA A 102 1.64 4.03 -2.71
C ALA A 102 2.28 5.05 -1.76
N LEU A 103 2.53 4.65 -0.51
CA LEU A 103 3.04 5.50 0.56
C LEU A 103 4.58 5.53 0.64
N ALA A 104 5.26 4.78 -0.24
CA ALA A 104 6.72 4.71 -0.27
C ALA A 104 7.37 5.91 -1.00
N PHE A 105 6.61 6.74 -1.71
CA PHE A 105 7.14 7.83 -2.53
C PHE A 105 6.52 9.17 -2.11
N PRO A 106 6.89 9.76 -0.96
CA PRO A 106 6.24 10.97 -0.44
C PRO A 106 6.51 12.26 -1.23
N TYR A 107 7.52 12.28 -2.11
CA TYR A 107 7.97 13.50 -2.81
C TYR A 107 7.92 13.37 -4.34
N SER A 108 7.38 12.27 -4.86
CA SER A 108 7.44 11.97 -6.29
C SER A 108 6.32 11.03 -6.68
N ILE A 109 5.82 11.17 -7.91
CA ILE A 109 4.88 10.23 -8.51
C ILE A 109 5.62 9.46 -9.62
N PRO A 110 6.05 8.21 -9.38
CA PRO A 110 6.59 7.34 -10.41
C PRO A 110 5.55 7.05 -11.50
N ASP A 111 6.00 6.74 -12.72
CA ASP A 111 5.09 6.57 -13.87
C ASP A 111 4.08 5.42 -13.72
N PHE A 112 4.38 4.41 -12.89
CA PHE A 112 3.44 3.32 -12.59
C PHE A 112 2.37 3.69 -11.55
N MET A 113 2.59 4.77 -10.79
CA MET A 113 1.76 5.13 -9.64
C MET A 113 0.31 5.47 -10.02
N PRO A 114 0.05 6.27 -11.08
CA PRO A 114 -1.33 6.60 -11.47
C PRO A 114 -2.17 5.37 -11.80
N GLU A 115 -1.64 4.44 -12.61
CA GLU A 115 -2.33 3.21 -12.99
C GLU A 115 -2.59 2.30 -11.78
N MET A 116 -1.61 2.20 -10.87
CA MET A 116 -1.74 1.43 -9.63
C MET A 116 -2.81 2.01 -8.70
N LEU A 117 -2.88 3.35 -8.56
CA LEU A 117 -3.93 4.01 -7.76
C LEU A 117 -5.32 3.79 -8.36
N VAL A 118 -5.47 3.87 -9.69
CA VAL A 118 -6.73 3.53 -10.36
C VAL A 118 -7.12 2.07 -10.11
N PHE A 119 -6.16 1.14 -10.11
CA PHE A 119 -6.43 -0.23 -9.73
C PHE A 119 -6.92 -0.35 -8.27
N LEU A 120 -6.26 0.32 -7.32
CA LEU A 120 -6.66 0.35 -5.90
C LEU A 120 -8.07 0.93 -5.70
N ALA A 121 -8.43 1.96 -6.46
CA ALA A 121 -9.74 2.62 -6.37
C ALA A 121 -10.92 1.67 -6.61
N LYS A 122 -10.73 0.60 -7.39
CA LYS A 122 -11.74 -0.45 -7.64
C LYS A 122 -12.20 -1.15 -6.35
N PHE A 123 -11.39 -1.12 -5.30
CA PHE A 123 -11.64 -1.79 -4.02
C PHE A 123 -12.23 -0.86 -2.95
N SER A 124 -12.47 0.41 -3.28
CA SER A 124 -13.06 1.41 -2.37
C SER A 124 -14.43 1.01 -1.81
N ASN A 125 -15.20 0.26 -2.60
CA ASN A 125 -16.53 -0.27 -2.27
C ASN A 125 -16.53 -1.81 -2.17
N ASP A 126 -15.38 -2.46 -1.90
CA ASP A 126 -15.33 -3.92 -1.77
C ASP A 126 -16.26 -4.43 -0.65
N SER A 127 -16.86 -5.61 -0.79
CA SER A 127 -17.71 -6.18 0.26
C SER A 127 -17.00 -6.41 1.61
N VAL A 128 -15.68 -6.61 1.61
CA VAL A 128 -14.88 -6.81 2.83
C VAL A 128 -14.52 -5.46 3.47
N GLN A 129 -14.94 -5.25 4.71
CA GLN A 129 -14.77 -3.98 5.43
C GLN A 129 -13.30 -3.55 5.58
N SER A 130 -12.41 -4.45 5.99
CA SER A 130 -10.98 -4.13 6.19
C SER A 130 -10.28 -3.68 4.91
N ILE A 131 -10.70 -4.20 3.75
CA ILE A 131 -10.19 -3.77 2.44
C ILE A 131 -10.64 -2.32 2.16
N ARG A 132 -11.93 -2.02 2.31
CA ARG A 132 -12.45 -0.65 2.10
C ARG A 132 -11.75 0.37 3.00
N GLU A 133 -11.60 0.05 4.28
CA GLU A 133 -10.93 0.92 5.26
C GLU A 133 -9.48 1.17 4.90
N THR A 134 -8.75 0.12 4.50
CA THR A 134 -7.35 0.23 4.08
C THR A 134 -7.20 1.10 2.83
N VAL A 135 -8.06 0.91 1.82
CA VAL A 135 -8.03 1.73 0.60
C VAL A 135 -8.29 3.19 0.94
N LYS A 136 -9.37 3.51 1.68
CA LYS A 136 -9.68 4.89 2.06
C LYS A 136 -8.55 5.54 2.84
N LYS A 137 -7.99 4.84 3.83
CA LYS A 137 -6.84 5.33 4.60
C LYS A 137 -5.61 5.59 3.74
N THR A 138 -5.36 4.71 2.76
CA THR A 138 -4.22 4.87 1.83
C THR A 138 -4.37 6.14 1.01
N PHE A 139 -5.55 6.41 0.45
CA PHE A 139 -5.81 7.63 -0.31
C PHE A 139 -5.70 8.90 0.56
N GLN A 140 -6.18 8.84 1.81
CA GLN A 140 -6.02 9.90 2.80
C GLN A 140 -4.56 10.22 3.08
N GLU A 141 -3.75 9.19 3.38
CA GLU A 141 -2.33 9.37 3.65
C GLU A 141 -1.56 9.82 2.39
N PHE A 142 -1.93 9.29 1.22
CA PHE A 142 -1.30 9.66 -0.05
C PHE A 142 -1.53 11.14 -0.39
N ILE A 143 -2.77 11.63 -0.34
CA ILE A 143 -3.08 13.05 -0.59
C ILE A 143 -2.41 13.93 0.46
N LYS A 144 -2.42 13.54 1.73
CA LYS A 144 -1.73 14.26 2.79
C LYS A 144 -0.22 14.39 2.53
N CYS A 145 0.43 13.35 1.98
CA CYS A 145 1.86 13.41 1.66
C CYS A 145 2.19 14.29 0.45
N HIS A 146 1.24 14.46 -0.48
CA HIS A 146 1.47 15.14 -1.76
C HIS A 146 0.78 16.51 -1.86
N SER A 147 0.13 16.98 -0.79
CA SER A 147 -0.70 18.19 -0.81
C SER A 147 0.07 19.43 -1.26
N ASP A 148 1.28 19.61 -0.75
CA ASP A 148 2.06 20.85 -0.93
C ASP A 148 2.46 21.06 -2.40
N MET A 149 2.68 19.96 -3.12
CA MET A 149 3.13 19.96 -4.51
C MET A 149 2.07 19.35 -5.45
N TRP A 150 0.79 19.30 -5.02
CA TRP A 150 -0.25 18.60 -5.74
C TRP A 150 -0.44 19.11 -7.18
N GLN A 151 -0.31 20.42 -7.39
CA GLN A 151 -0.38 21.05 -8.72
C GLN A 151 0.66 20.50 -9.72
N ILE A 152 1.80 20.01 -9.23
CA ILE A 152 2.81 19.34 -10.08
C ILE A 152 2.52 17.85 -10.18
N HIS A 153 2.12 17.22 -9.07
CA HIS A 153 1.86 15.79 -9.02
C HIS A 153 0.65 15.38 -9.86
N GLU A 154 -0.40 16.21 -9.93
CA GLU A 154 -1.59 15.94 -10.73
C GLU A 154 -1.31 15.88 -12.23
N MET A 155 -0.28 16.59 -12.71
CA MET A 155 0.15 16.55 -14.12
C MET A 155 0.69 15.18 -14.54
N LYS A 156 0.98 14.28 -13.59
CA LYS A 156 1.39 12.89 -13.87
C LYS A 156 0.22 11.96 -14.17
N PHE A 157 -1.01 12.42 -13.95
CA PHE A 157 -2.23 11.65 -14.17
C PHE A 157 -2.89 12.08 -15.48
N THR A 158 -3.53 11.14 -16.17
CA THR A 158 -4.44 11.48 -17.27
C THR A 158 -5.76 11.99 -16.74
N GLU A 159 -6.52 12.70 -17.57
CA GLU A 159 -7.83 13.23 -17.19
C GLU A 159 -8.79 12.12 -16.73
N ASP A 160 -8.79 10.97 -17.42
CA ASP A 160 -9.63 9.82 -17.06
C ASP A 160 -9.21 9.18 -15.72
N GLN A 161 -7.90 9.17 -15.42
CA GLN A 161 -7.40 8.71 -14.12
C GLN A 161 -7.84 9.65 -13.00
N LEU A 162 -7.71 10.97 -13.19
CA LEU A 162 -8.16 11.96 -12.22
C LEU A 162 -9.67 11.88 -11.98
N ARG A 163 -10.47 11.73 -13.04
CA ARG A 163 -11.93 11.51 -12.93
C ARG A 163 -12.26 10.27 -12.11
N THR A 164 -11.55 9.17 -12.33
CA THR A 164 -11.76 7.92 -11.57
C THR A 164 -11.38 8.07 -10.09
N LEU A 165 -10.37 8.87 -9.78
CA LEU A 165 -9.84 9.04 -8.42
C LEU A 165 -10.48 10.21 -7.67
N HIS A 166 -11.28 11.04 -8.34
CA HIS A 166 -11.84 12.29 -7.85
C HIS A 166 -12.46 12.16 -6.46
N ASP A 167 -13.42 11.24 -6.28
CA ASP A 167 -14.15 11.08 -5.02
C ASP A 167 -13.22 10.65 -3.88
N LEU A 168 -12.23 9.81 -4.19
CA LEU A 168 -11.25 9.33 -3.21
C LEU A 168 -10.25 10.42 -2.83
N PHE A 169 -9.87 11.29 -3.76
CA PHE A 169 -9.00 12.43 -3.48
C PHE A 169 -9.74 13.54 -2.71
N GLN A 170 -10.97 13.89 -3.10
CA GLN A 170 -11.75 14.92 -2.41
C GLN A 170 -12.11 14.52 -0.97
N THR A 171 -12.57 13.29 -0.75
CA THR A 171 -12.91 12.79 0.60
C THR A 171 -11.67 12.69 1.51
N SER A 172 -10.48 12.75 0.91
CA SER A 172 -9.19 12.64 1.58
C SER A 172 -8.53 13.98 1.89
N SER A 173 -9.03 15.07 1.31
CA SER A 173 -8.53 16.42 1.56
C SER A 173 -9.10 17.01 2.85
N PRO A 174 -8.28 17.62 3.73
CA PRO A 174 -8.78 18.43 4.83
C PRO A 174 -9.71 19.52 4.30
N SER A 175 -10.86 19.75 4.95
CA SER A 175 -11.99 20.61 4.51
C SER A 175 -11.70 22.11 4.25
N TYR A 176 -10.44 22.51 4.05
CA TYR A 176 -10.06 23.90 3.73
C TYR A 176 -10.28 24.27 2.25
N TYR A 177 -10.71 23.34 1.40
CA TYR A 177 -10.96 23.55 -0.03
C TYR A 177 -12.43 23.36 -0.45
N ALA A 178 -13.37 23.39 0.50
CA ALA A 178 -14.82 23.40 0.23
C ALA A 178 -15.35 24.84 0.16
#